data_AF-A0A4R3ASE5-F1
#
_entry.id   AF-A0A4R3ASE5-F1
#
_cell.length_a   1.000
_cell.length_b   1.000
_cell.length_c   1.000
_cell.angle_alpha   90.00
_cell.angle_beta   90.00
_cell.angle_gamma   90.00
#
_symmetry.space_group_name_H-M   'P 1'
#
loop_
_entity.id
_entity.type
_entity.pdbx_description
1 polymer ?
#
loop_
_entity_poly.entity_id
_entity_poly.type
_entity_poly.pdbx_seq_one_letter_code
_entity_poly.pdbx_strand_id
1 'polypeptide(L)'
;MDEDISLHTKIIAIKDLLTFSNLKLPVYQRPYKWQERHIQQLIEDISLFKNKTAYRLGTLVINKDGTEYNIVDGQQRTISCLLLFKAIVAVFSFKDPILIKEIDRISSKIISFSFSNEISQKNIANNYLVACRYVANLDEDFVRFFLHHCELIYFEINNISEAFQFFDAQNSRGKDLEPHDLLKAYHLREYSIDEEKSKLNDVTAWEAYQSDKLSKLFSEYLFRIRSWSRGESGTEFDKNKIFLFKGVTVGKIGDYKYAEALRILHHYTDEYNGSYHRQIDLNLKSYPFQLDGPILNGRRFFEMISHYKKVFDLMLNDIKDNSSLNSISRSILKVIKEYDGWERTGDTYVRTLFECILVFYIDKFGTHNIDLAIEKLFAWSYKLRLEYYAIQFESVDNHVLGSNMFLDIKNSYTPQEALRRPTIFNFTKKREIPEIEKILTKLYYI
;
A
#
# COMPACT_ATOMS: atom_id res chain seq x y z
N MET A 1 -1.12 26.61 -21.44
CA MET A 1 -2.10 27.60 -20.97
C MET A 1 -2.19 27.35 -19.49
N ASP A 2 -1.39 28.10 -18.73
CA ASP A 2 -1.28 27.97 -17.28
C ASP A 2 -2.58 28.51 -16.68
N GLU A 3 -3.46 27.62 -16.25
CA GLU A 3 -4.53 28.02 -15.34
C GLU A 3 -3.87 28.33 -14.00
N ASP A 4 -3.94 29.59 -13.60
CA ASP A 4 -3.45 30.11 -12.33
C ASP A 4 -3.97 29.23 -11.18
N ILE A 5 -3.03 28.57 -10.49
CA ILE A 5 -3.29 27.79 -9.29
C ILE A 5 -3.83 28.78 -8.25
N SER A 6 -5.14 28.76 -7.96
CA SER A 6 -5.71 29.55 -6.86
C SER A 6 -5.35 28.89 -5.52
N LEU A 7 -4.07 28.90 -5.17
CA LEU A 7 -3.56 28.39 -3.89
C LEU A 7 -3.85 29.43 -2.81
N HIS A 8 -4.90 29.19 -2.02
CA HIS A 8 -5.17 30.05 -0.87
C HIS A 8 -4.41 29.54 0.35
N THR A 9 -3.37 30.28 0.74
CA THR A 9 -2.54 29.97 1.90
C THR A 9 -2.85 30.90 3.05
N LYS A 10 -3.11 30.35 4.25
CA LYS A 10 -3.21 31.15 5.48
C LYS A 10 -2.73 30.37 6.68
N ILE A 11 -2.60 31.07 7.79
CA ILE A 11 -2.35 30.47 9.10
C ILE A 11 -3.70 30.35 9.81
N ILE A 12 -3.97 29.19 10.41
CA ILE A 12 -5.15 28.97 11.24
C ILE A 12 -4.73 28.48 12.63
N ALA A 13 -5.42 28.96 13.66
CA ALA A 13 -5.26 28.45 15.02
C ALA A 13 -6.15 27.21 15.24
N ILE A 14 -5.85 26.42 16.27
CA ILE A 14 -6.64 25.22 16.56
C ILE A 14 -8.11 25.53 16.86
N LYS A 15 -8.43 26.65 17.53
CA LYS A 15 -9.84 27.04 17.75
C LYS A 15 -10.64 27.18 16.44
N ASP A 16 -9.99 27.67 15.38
CA ASP A 16 -10.61 27.88 14.06
C ASP A 16 -10.73 26.55 13.31
N LEU A 17 -9.74 25.67 13.46
CA LEU A 17 -9.82 24.29 12.95
C LEU A 17 -10.97 23.51 13.60
N LEU A 18 -11.10 23.59 14.92
CA LEU A 18 -12.10 22.83 15.69
C LEU A 18 -13.54 23.28 15.37
N THR A 19 -13.73 24.48 14.84
CA THR A 19 -15.03 25.05 14.48
C THR A 19 -15.23 25.18 12.97
N PHE A 20 -14.36 24.52 12.17
CA PHE A 20 -14.37 24.60 10.72
C PHE A 20 -15.63 23.91 10.14
N SER A 21 -16.57 24.71 9.62
CA SER A 21 -17.82 24.20 9.05
C SER A 21 -17.59 23.35 7.79
N ASN A 22 -18.35 22.26 7.65
CA ASN A 22 -18.31 21.35 6.49
C ASN A 22 -16.95 20.68 6.23
N LEU A 23 -16.10 20.56 7.26
CA LEU A 23 -14.87 19.78 7.20
C LEU A 23 -15.21 18.28 7.17
N LYS A 24 -14.65 17.54 6.22
CA LYS A 24 -14.91 16.12 5.99
C LYS A 24 -13.63 15.29 6.01
N LEU A 25 -13.76 14.06 6.50
CA LEU A 25 -12.79 13.00 6.30
C LEU A 25 -13.23 12.17 5.09
N PRO A 26 -12.64 12.39 3.92
CA PRO A 26 -13.02 11.65 2.73
C PRO A 26 -12.58 10.19 2.84
N VAL A 27 -13.30 9.29 2.18
CA VAL A 27 -13.13 7.83 2.30
C VAL A 27 -11.72 7.37 1.89
N TYR A 28 -11.08 8.09 0.97
CA TYR A 28 -9.72 7.76 0.55
C TYR A 28 -8.66 7.93 1.64
N GLN A 29 -8.96 8.65 2.72
CA GLN A 29 -8.04 8.81 3.84
C GLN A 29 -7.81 7.47 4.57
N ARG A 30 -6.57 7.26 5.02
CA ARG A 30 -6.22 6.08 5.79
C ARG A 30 -6.82 6.12 7.20
N PRO A 31 -6.98 4.98 7.89
CA PRO A 31 -7.39 4.93 9.28
C PRO A 31 -6.52 5.81 10.19
N TYR A 32 -7.07 6.21 11.34
CA TYR A 32 -6.32 6.91 12.38
C TYR A 32 -5.31 5.93 13.02
N LYS A 33 -4.02 6.14 12.74
CA LYS A 33 -2.90 5.27 13.12
C LYS A 33 -2.02 5.86 14.23
N TRP A 34 -2.29 7.08 14.70
CA TRP A 34 -1.55 7.60 15.86
C TRP A 34 -1.79 6.73 17.09
N GLN A 35 -0.73 6.52 17.87
CA GLN A 35 -0.71 5.71 19.08
C GLN A 35 -0.46 6.64 20.28
N GLU A 36 -0.55 6.07 21.48
CA GLU A 36 -0.43 6.79 22.76
C GLU A 36 0.81 7.69 22.83
N ARG A 37 1.96 7.18 22.37
CA ARG A 37 3.22 7.93 22.31
C ARG A 37 3.14 9.23 21.50
N HIS A 38 2.33 9.27 20.44
CA HIS A 38 2.20 10.47 19.60
C HIS A 38 1.32 11.53 20.28
N ILE A 39 0.32 11.11 21.08
CA ILE A 39 -0.48 12.03 21.90
C ILE A 39 0.36 12.61 23.02
N GLN A 40 1.13 11.77 23.70
CA GLN A 40 2.07 12.22 24.72
C GLN A 40 3.06 13.24 24.13
N GLN A 41 3.70 12.91 23.01
CA GLN A 41 4.62 13.84 22.33
C GLN A 41 3.94 15.16 21.97
N LEU A 42 2.71 15.14 21.44
CA LEU A 42 1.96 16.35 21.12
C LEU A 42 1.77 17.25 22.34
N ILE A 43 1.37 16.68 23.49
CA ILE A 43 1.13 17.44 24.72
C ILE A 43 2.45 17.97 25.30
N GLU A 44 3.51 17.16 25.28
CA GLU A 44 4.85 17.55 25.71
C GLU A 44 5.39 18.71 24.86
N ASP A 45 5.25 18.64 23.54
CA ASP A 45 5.66 19.71 22.64
C ASP A 45 4.90 21.01 22.92
N ILE A 46 3.57 20.95 23.04
CA ILE A 46 2.76 22.14 23.34
C ILE A 46 3.21 22.77 24.67
N SER A 47 3.49 21.94 25.68
CA SER A 47 3.98 22.40 26.98
C SER A 47 5.36 23.05 26.87
N LEU A 48 6.26 22.47 26.07
CA LEU A 48 7.60 22.99 25.82
C LEU A 48 7.58 24.35 25.09
N PHE A 49 6.68 24.51 24.12
CA PHE A 49 6.59 25.72 23.30
C PHE A 49 5.64 26.78 23.85
N LYS A 50 4.96 26.54 24.96
CA LYS A 50 3.98 27.44 25.58
C LYS A 50 4.47 28.87 25.83
N ASN A 51 5.78 29.05 26.04
CA ASN A 51 6.40 30.37 26.26
C ASN A 51 6.91 31.04 24.96
N LYS A 52 6.63 30.47 23.79
CA LYS A 52 6.94 31.04 22.48
C LYS A 52 5.74 31.77 21.90
N THR A 53 5.93 32.48 20.79
CA THR A 53 4.86 33.25 20.13
C THR A 53 3.79 32.35 19.49
N ALA A 54 4.22 31.24 18.90
CA ALA A 54 3.34 30.23 18.31
C ALA A 54 4.08 28.89 18.18
N TYR A 55 3.32 27.79 18.19
CA TYR A 55 3.80 26.45 17.87
C TYR A 55 3.18 25.94 16.56
N ARG A 56 4.02 25.62 15.58
CA ARG A 56 3.58 25.12 14.26
C ARG A 56 3.40 23.61 14.30
N LEU A 57 2.15 23.15 14.30
CA LEU A 57 1.79 21.73 14.22
C LEU A 57 1.97 21.14 12.80
N GLY A 58 2.32 22.00 11.85
CA GLY A 58 2.60 21.68 10.45
C GLY A 58 1.50 22.16 9.52
N THR A 59 1.09 21.34 8.56
CA THR A 59 0.20 21.72 7.45
C THR A 59 -1.16 21.06 7.54
N LEU A 60 -2.16 21.74 6.98
CA LEU A 60 -3.48 21.22 6.71
C LEU A 60 -3.79 21.51 5.24
N VAL A 61 -3.87 20.46 4.43
CA VAL A 61 -4.19 20.59 3.01
C VAL A 61 -5.63 20.16 2.81
N ILE A 62 -6.44 21.08 2.29
CA ILE A 62 -7.87 20.88 2.06
C ILE A 62 -8.16 20.96 0.58
N ASN A 63 -8.88 19.96 0.08
CA ASN A 63 -9.55 20.06 -1.19
C ASN A 63 -10.96 20.63 -0.99
N LYS A 64 -11.27 21.74 -1.65
CA LYS A 64 -12.60 22.34 -1.64
C LYS A 64 -13.41 21.85 -2.82
N ASP A 65 -14.48 21.13 -2.53
CA ASP A 65 -15.40 20.59 -3.52
C ASP A 65 -16.80 21.16 -3.26
N GLY A 66 -17.15 22.20 -4.01
CA GLY A 66 -18.37 22.98 -3.78
C GLY A 66 -18.42 23.57 -2.36
N THR A 67 -19.32 23.04 -1.53
CA THR A 67 -19.51 23.47 -0.13
C THR A 67 -18.76 22.60 0.89
N GLU A 68 -18.16 21.50 0.44
CA GLU A 68 -17.43 20.55 1.29
C GLU A 68 -15.93 20.83 1.29
N TYR A 69 -15.32 20.62 2.45
CA TYR A 69 -13.89 20.81 2.67
C TYR A 69 -13.27 19.47 3.07
N ASN A 70 -12.67 18.79 2.09
CA ASN A 70 -12.11 17.45 2.24
C ASN A 70 -10.66 17.52 2.70
N ILE A 71 -10.34 16.88 3.84
CA ILE A 71 -8.96 16.80 4.31
C ILE A 71 -8.14 15.89 3.38
N VAL A 72 -7.08 16.44 2.79
CA VAL A 72 -6.09 15.72 1.96
C VAL A 72 -4.82 15.42 2.76
N ASP A 73 -4.31 16.39 3.52
CA ASP A 73 -3.22 16.20 4.48
C ASP A 73 -3.60 16.72 5.87
N GLY A 74 -3.00 16.17 6.92
CA GLY A 74 -3.17 16.65 8.29
C GLY A 74 -4.24 15.92 9.08
N GLN A 75 -4.91 14.92 8.49
CA GLN A 75 -5.96 14.11 9.14
C GLN A 75 -5.59 13.67 10.56
N GLN A 76 -4.42 13.03 10.73
CA GLN A 76 -4.02 12.45 12.02
C GLN A 76 -3.92 13.55 13.10
N ARG A 77 -3.29 14.68 12.77
CA ARG A 77 -3.15 15.85 13.65
C ARG A 77 -4.50 16.47 13.99
N THR A 78 -5.38 16.64 13.00
CA THR A 78 -6.72 17.19 13.19
C THR A 78 -7.53 16.33 14.17
N ILE A 79 -7.52 15.00 13.99
CA ILE A 79 -8.20 14.08 14.90
C ILE A 79 -7.58 14.16 16.30
N SER A 80 -6.25 14.14 16.43
CA SER A 80 -5.59 14.22 17.75
C SER A 80 -5.87 15.53 18.48
N CYS A 81 -5.91 16.67 17.77
CA CYS A 81 -6.30 17.96 18.37
C CYS A 81 -7.76 17.96 18.82
N LEU A 82 -8.66 17.35 18.02
CA LEU A 82 -10.06 17.16 18.40
C LEU A 82 -10.20 16.30 19.67
N LEU A 83 -9.44 15.21 19.78
CA LEU A 83 -9.43 14.36 20.97
C LEU A 83 -8.89 15.09 22.20
N LEU A 84 -7.80 15.84 22.05
CA LEU A 84 -7.23 16.64 23.13
C LEU A 84 -8.22 17.72 23.62
N PHE A 85 -8.90 18.41 22.69
CA PHE A 85 -9.94 19.37 23.05
C PHE A 85 -11.10 18.70 23.80
N LYS A 86 -11.59 17.56 23.31
CA LYS A 86 -12.65 16.81 24.00
C LYS A 86 -12.22 16.37 25.41
N ALA A 87 -10.96 15.97 25.59
CA ALA A 87 -10.42 15.62 26.90
C ALA A 87 -10.33 16.84 27.83
N ILE A 88 -9.91 17.99 27.31
CA ILE A 88 -9.93 19.29 28.02
C ILE A 88 -11.34 19.61 28.51
N VAL A 89 -12.35 19.54 27.63
CA VAL A 89 -13.76 19.80 28.02
C VAL A 89 -14.26 18.82 29.09
N ALA A 90 -13.85 17.54 29.01
CA ALA A 90 -14.37 16.51 29.90
C ALA A 90 -13.72 16.49 31.30
N VAL A 91 -12.44 16.87 31.40
CA VAL A 91 -11.63 16.66 32.63
C VAL A 91 -11.18 17.97 33.27
N PHE A 92 -10.96 19.02 32.48
CA PHE A 92 -10.35 20.24 32.97
C PHE A 92 -11.35 21.09 33.77
N SER A 93 -10.96 21.51 34.98
CA SER A 93 -11.75 22.41 35.82
C SER A 93 -11.35 23.87 35.59
N PHE A 94 -12.13 24.58 34.79
CA PHE A 94 -11.90 25.99 34.48
C PHE A 94 -12.29 26.91 35.63
N LYS A 95 -11.47 27.94 35.86
CA LYS A 95 -11.67 29.01 36.83
C LYS A 95 -11.96 30.36 36.17
N ASP A 96 -11.35 30.64 35.00
CA ASP A 96 -11.61 31.88 34.25
C ASP A 96 -12.99 31.86 33.54
N PRO A 97 -13.92 32.76 33.89
CA PRO A 97 -15.22 32.87 33.23
C PRO A 97 -15.16 33.17 31.73
N ILE A 98 -14.11 33.86 31.26
CA ILE A 98 -13.96 34.18 29.83
C ILE A 98 -13.61 32.91 29.06
N LEU A 99 -12.65 32.13 29.56
CA LEU A 99 -12.26 30.85 28.97
C LEU A 99 -13.42 29.85 28.96
N ILE A 100 -14.24 29.77 30.02
CA ILE A 100 -15.43 28.92 30.08
C ILE A 100 -16.38 29.23 28.90
N LYS A 101 -16.72 30.51 28.70
CA LYS A 101 -17.60 30.93 27.60
C LYS A 101 -17.00 30.61 26.22
N GLU A 102 -15.68 30.72 26.07
CA GLU A 102 -15.00 30.35 24.83
C GLU A 102 -15.09 28.85 24.57
N ILE A 103 -14.82 28.02 25.59
CA ILE A 103 -14.93 26.56 25.51
C ILE A 103 -16.36 26.14 25.13
N ASP A 104 -17.39 26.73 25.74
CA ASP A 104 -18.79 26.46 25.42
C ASP A 104 -19.13 26.79 23.97
N ARG A 105 -18.65 27.95 23.49
CA ARG A 105 -18.85 28.39 22.11
C ARG A 105 -18.19 27.45 21.11
N ILE A 106 -16.96 27.02 21.35
CA ILE A 106 -16.26 26.06 20.49
C ILE A 106 -16.99 24.72 20.52
N SER A 107 -17.38 24.24 21.72
CA SER A 107 -18.08 22.97 21.90
C SER A 107 -19.40 22.92 21.13
N SER A 108 -20.15 24.03 21.07
CA SER A 108 -21.40 24.11 20.30
C SER A 108 -21.25 23.99 18.78
N LYS A 109 -20.06 24.28 18.25
CA LYS A 109 -19.75 24.29 16.81
C LYS A 109 -18.66 23.29 16.43
N ILE A 110 -18.35 22.38 17.34
CA ILE A 110 -17.20 21.50 17.17
C ILE A 110 -17.39 20.60 15.96
N ILE A 111 -16.33 20.43 15.19
CA ILE A 111 -16.29 19.45 14.10
C ILE A 111 -16.58 18.04 14.64
N SER A 112 -17.31 17.26 13.85
CA SER A 112 -17.66 15.88 14.16
C SER A 112 -17.35 15.00 12.97
N PHE A 113 -16.75 13.85 13.25
CA PHE A 113 -16.42 12.84 12.26
C PHE A 113 -17.02 11.51 12.67
N SER A 114 -17.46 10.73 11.68
CA SER A 114 -17.85 9.33 11.87
C SER A 114 -16.68 8.42 11.51
N PHE A 115 -16.51 7.33 12.26
CA PHE A 115 -15.44 6.36 12.05
C PHE A 115 -16.04 4.96 12.00
N SER A 116 -15.99 4.33 10.82
CA SER A 116 -16.43 2.93 10.62
C SER A 116 -15.30 1.92 10.82
N ASN A 117 -14.04 2.34 10.66
CA ASN A 117 -12.89 1.45 10.73
C ASN A 117 -12.51 1.10 12.18
N GLU A 118 -12.36 -0.19 12.48
CA GLU A 118 -12.06 -0.71 13.82
C GLU A 118 -10.71 -0.20 14.38
N ILE A 119 -9.69 -0.07 13.53
CA ILE A 119 -8.36 0.44 13.94
C ILE A 119 -8.52 1.90 14.38
N SER A 120 -9.23 2.71 13.61
CA SER A 120 -9.53 4.10 13.98
C SER A 120 -10.28 4.16 15.30
N GLN A 121 -11.34 3.38 15.47
CA GLN A 121 -12.14 3.37 16.71
C GLN A 121 -11.31 3.00 17.93
N LYS A 122 -10.51 1.93 17.84
CA LYS A 122 -9.60 1.49 18.92
C LYS A 122 -8.57 2.56 19.26
N ASN A 123 -7.89 3.10 18.25
CA ASN A 123 -6.86 4.12 18.47
C ASN A 123 -7.44 5.43 18.98
N ILE A 124 -8.63 5.84 18.53
CA ILE A 124 -9.34 7.01 19.04
C ILE A 124 -9.68 6.82 20.52
N ALA A 125 -10.26 5.68 20.89
CA ALA A 125 -10.62 5.40 22.29
C ALA A 125 -9.39 5.42 23.20
N ASN A 126 -8.32 4.71 22.84
CA ASN A 126 -7.09 4.67 23.62
C ASN A 126 -6.45 6.06 23.76
N ASN A 127 -6.33 6.79 22.66
CA ASN A 127 -5.70 8.11 22.64
C ASN A 127 -6.52 9.16 23.39
N TYR A 128 -7.86 9.07 23.37
CA TYR A 128 -8.72 9.92 24.18
C TYR A 128 -8.48 9.69 25.67
N LEU A 129 -8.40 8.42 26.11
CA LEU A 129 -8.11 8.09 27.51
C LEU A 129 -6.73 8.60 27.93
N VAL A 130 -5.72 8.47 27.07
CA VAL A 130 -4.39 9.05 27.32
C VAL A 130 -4.47 10.57 27.44
N ALA A 131 -5.13 11.26 26.51
CA ALA A 131 -5.32 12.70 26.60
C ALA A 131 -5.98 13.12 27.92
N CYS A 132 -7.03 12.43 28.36
CA CYS A 132 -7.69 12.69 29.65
C CYS A 132 -6.73 12.58 30.85
N ARG A 133 -5.85 11.56 30.87
CA ARG A 133 -4.87 11.38 31.95
C ARG A 133 -3.88 12.53 32.04
N TYR A 134 -3.42 13.02 30.89
CA TYR A 134 -2.46 14.13 30.83
C TYR A 134 -3.11 15.47 31.15
N VAL A 135 -4.31 15.73 30.60
CA VAL A 135 -5.08 16.96 30.78
C VAL A 135 -5.35 17.28 32.26
N ALA A 136 -5.52 16.26 33.10
CA ALA A 136 -5.74 16.44 34.54
C ALA A 136 -4.63 17.23 35.25
N ASN A 137 -3.42 17.27 34.69
CA ASN A 137 -2.25 17.95 35.29
C ASN A 137 -1.84 19.23 34.54
N LEU A 138 -2.64 19.71 33.58
CA LEU A 138 -2.35 20.92 32.81
C LEU A 138 -2.91 22.17 33.51
N ASP A 139 -2.59 23.35 32.99
CA ASP A 139 -3.09 24.64 33.46
C ASP A 139 -3.87 25.41 32.38
N GLU A 140 -4.56 26.49 32.76
CA GLU A 140 -5.38 27.27 31.81
C GLU A 140 -4.53 27.93 30.72
N ASP A 141 -3.29 28.30 31.03
CA ASP A 141 -2.38 28.90 30.07
C ASP A 141 -2.00 27.89 28.96
N PHE A 142 -1.87 26.59 29.30
CA PHE A 142 -1.72 25.54 28.29
C PHE A 142 -2.95 25.52 27.38
N VAL A 143 -4.16 25.57 27.93
CA VAL A 143 -5.39 25.54 27.14
C VAL A 143 -5.48 26.74 26.20
N ARG A 144 -5.16 27.95 26.69
CA ARG A 144 -5.10 29.16 25.85
C ARG A 144 -4.07 29.04 24.75
N PHE A 145 -2.86 28.56 25.09
CA PHE A 145 -1.81 28.36 24.12
C PHE A 145 -2.22 27.35 23.05
N PHE A 146 -2.80 26.22 23.46
CA PHE A 146 -3.34 25.21 22.54
C PHE A 146 -4.39 25.78 21.59
N LEU A 147 -5.34 26.59 22.08
CA LEU A 147 -6.41 27.12 21.25
C LEU A 147 -5.99 28.25 20.31
N HIS A 148 -5.11 29.15 20.78
CA HIS A 148 -4.80 30.42 20.11
C HIS A 148 -3.41 30.48 19.47
N HIS A 149 -2.44 29.71 19.97
CA HIS A 149 -1.03 29.80 19.59
C HIS A 149 -0.47 28.50 18.99
N CYS A 150 -1.19 27.37 19.09
CA CYS A 150 -0.94 26.23 18.23
C CYS A 150 -1.60 26.47 16.87
N GLU A 151 -0.78 26.45 15.82
CA GLU A 151 -1.17 26.90 14.50
C GLU A 151 -0.79 25.90 13.40
N LEU A 152 -1.59 25.89 12.34
CA LEU A 152 -1.36 25.12 11.13
C LEU A 152 -1.22 26.06 9.93
N ILE A 153 -0.39 25.67 8.97
CA ILE A 153 -0.35 26.30 7.65
C ILE A 153 -1.45 25.64 6.81
N TYR A 154 -2.48 26.40 6.51
CA TYR A 154 -3.65 25.98 5.76
C TYR A 154 -3.45 26.23 4.27
N PHE A 155 -3.71 25.20 3.47
CA PHE A 155 -3.77 25.25 2.01
C PHE A 155 -5.17 24.84 1.56
N GLU A 156 -5.86 25.71 0.82
CA GLU A 156 -7.10 25.41 0.13
C GLU A 156 -6.84 25.30 -1.37
N ILE A 157 -7.24 24.16 -1.94
CA ILE A 157 -7.03 23.81 -3.35
C ILE A 157 -8.36 23.30 -3.92
N ASN A 158 -8.84 23.92 -4.98
CA ASN A 158 -10.13 23.54 -5.59
C ASN A 158 -10.04 22.22 -6.37
N ASN A 159 -8.88 21.95 -6.99
CA ASN A 159 -8.66 20.72 -7.75
C ASN A 159 -8.10 19.60 -6.87
N ILE A 160 -8.81 18.47 -6.79
CA ILE A 160 -8.41 17.34 -5.96
C ILE A 160 -7.08 16.72 -6.43
N SER A 161 -6.82 16.70 -7.74
CA SER A 161 -5.57 16.16 -8.30
C SER A 161 -4.37 17.01 -7.90
N GLU A 162 -4.52 18.34 -7.91
CA GLU A 162 -3.48 19.27 -7.44
C GLU A 162 -3.25 19.15 -5.94
N ALA A 163 -4.33 18.99 -5.16
CA ALA A 163 -4.22 18.80 -3.72
C ALA A 163 -3.41 17.54 -3.37
N PHE A 164 -3.62 16.45 -4.11
CA PHE A 164 -2.80 15.24 -3.97
C PHE A 164 -1.35 15.43 -4.43
N GLN A 165 -1.10 16.17 -5.52
CA GLN A 165 0.27 16.48 -5.94
C GLN A 165 1.01 17.31 -4.88
N PHE A 166 0.33 18.29 -4.28
CA PHE A 166 0.86 19.08 -3.18
C PHE A 166 1.19 18.20 -1.97
N PHE A 167 0.27 17.28 -1.61
CA PHE A 167 0.50 16.28 -0.56
C PHE A 167 1.72 15.40 -0.83
N ASP A 168 1.87 14.85 -2.04
CA ASP A 168 3.03 14.02 -2.41
C ASP A 168 4.34 14.81 -2.30
N ALA A 169 4.35 16.05 -2.83
CA ALA A 169 5.50 16.93 -2.77
C ALA A 169 5.89 17.27 -1.33
N GLN A 170 4.90 17.46 -0.45
CA GLN A 170 5.16 17.78 0.94
C GLN A 170 5.67 16.58 1.75
N ASN A 171 5.06 15.40 1.56
CA ASN A 171 5.47 14.19 2.29
C ASN A 171 6.86 13.69 1.90
N SER A 172 7.39 14.12 0.75
CA SER A 172 8.77 13.84 0.38
C SER A 172 9.82 14.34 1.41
N ARG A 173 9.46 15.29 2.28
CA ARG A 173 10.33 15.93 3.29
C ARG A 173 10.00 15.54 4.75
N GLY A 174 8.94 14.78 5.00
CA GLY A 174 8.42 14.45 6.34
C GLY A 174 8.65 12.99 6.76
N LYS A 175 7.86 12.48 7.73
CA LYS A 175 7.82 11.04 8.03
C LYS A 175 7.28 10.32 6.80
N ASP A 176 8.14 9.54 6.14
CA ASP A 176 7.83 8.90 4.87
C ASP A 176 6.55 8.04 4.98
N LEU A 177 5.66 8.23 4.00
CA LEU A 177 4.54 7.33 3.78
C LEU A 177 5.06 6.04 3.15
N GLU A 178 4.41 4.94 3.47
CA GLU A 178 4.70 3.67 2.82
C GLU A 178 4.44 3.80 1.30
N PRO A 179 5.26 3.18 0.44
CA PRO A 179 5.09 3.27 -1.02
C PRO A 179 3.69 2.91 -1.53
N HIS A 180 3.02 1.96 -0.87
CA HIS A 180 1.65 1.58 -1.22
C HIS A 180 0.61 2.65 -0.87
N ASP A 181 0.82 3.44 0.19
CA ASP A 181 -0.05 4.58 0.53
C ASP A 181 0.06 5.68 -0.55
N LEU A 182 1.27 5.93 -1.07
CA LEU A 182 1.50 6.87 -2.18
C LEU A 182 0.84 6.39 -3.49
N LEU A 183 0.95 5.10 -3.78
CA LEU A 183 0.27 4.51 -4.94
C LEU A 183 -1.25 4.60 -4.82
N LYS A 184 -1.81 4.32 -3.65
CA LYS A 184 -3.25 4.48 -3.39
C LYS A 184 -3.71 5.89 -3.74
N ALA A 185 -3.04 6.92 -3.19
CA ALA A 185 -3.37 8.31 -3.46
C ALA A 185 -3.25 8.65 -4.96
N TYR A 186 -2.16 8.22 -5.60
CA TYR A 186 -1.96 8.41 -7.04
C TYR A 186 -3.10 7.80 -7.86
N HIS A 187 -3.47 6.54 -7.63
CA HIS A 187 -4.48 5.88 -8.47
C HIS A 187 -5.88 6.42 -8.21
N LEU A 188 -6.20 6.89 -7.01
CA LEU A 188 -7.50 7.49 -6.71
C LEU A 188 -7.82 8.76 -7.48
N ARG A 189 -6.79 9.50 -7.92
CA ARG A 189 -6.92 10.70 -8.75
C ARG A 189 -7.12 10.38 -10.24
N GLU A 190 -6.84 9.14 -10.63
CA GLU A 190 -6.91 8.68 -12.03
C GLU A 190 -8.21 7.94 -12.35
N TYR A 191 -9.17 7.90 -11.41
CA TYR A 191 -10.54 7.46 -11.69
C TYR A 191 -11.20 8.41 -12.70
N SER A 192 -12.00 7.87 -13.60
CA SER A 192 -12.92 8.67 -14.42
C SER A 192 -14.16 9.05 -13.61
N ILE A 193 -14.89 10.07 -14.08
CA ILE A 193 -16.14 10.54 -13.47
C ILE A 193 -17.16 9.40 -13.39
N ASP A 194 -17.25 8.58 -14.44
CA ASP A 194 -18.18 7.45 -14.51
C ASP A 194 -17.84 6.32 -13.51
N GLU A 195 -16.58 6.25 -13.06
CA GLU A 195 -16.08 5.22 -12.14
C GLU A 195 -16.14 5.63 -10.66
N GLU A 196 -16.54 6.87 -10.34
CA GLU A 196 -16.55 7.38 -8.97
C GLU A 196 -17.43 6.56 -8.02
N LYS A 197 -18.51 5.96 -8.52
CA LYS A 197 -19.39 5.09 -7.73
C LYS A 197 -18.67 3.83 -7.23
N SER A 198 -17.70 3.31 -8.00
CA SER A 198 -16.92 2.12 -7.64
C SER A 198 -15.76 2.42 -6.69
N LYS A 199 -15.29 3.68 -6.68
CA LYS A 199 -14.15 4.15 -5.86
C LYS A 199 -14.28 3.80 -4.38
N LEU A 200 -15.48 3.95 -3.81
CA LEU A 200 -15.76 3.63 -2.41
C LEU A 200 -15.52 2.14 -2.10
N ASN A 201 -15.98 1.25 -2.97
CA ASN A 201 -15.83 -0.19 -2.80
C ASN A 201 -14.37 -0.61 -2.91
N ASP A 202 -13.64 -0.07 -3.89
CA ASP A 202 -12.22 -0.38 -4.11
C ASP A 202 -11.35 0.09 -2.94
N VAL A 203 -11.61 1.29 -2.42
CA VAL A 203 -10.91 1.82 -1.24
C VAL A 203 -11.23 1.00 0.01
N THR A 204 -12.48 0.60 0.17
CA THR A 204 -12.89 -0.23 1.32
C THR A 204 -12.20 -1.59 1.28
N ALA A 205 -12.14 -2.23 0.10
CA ALA A 205 -11.41 -3.48 -0.09
C ALA A 205 -9.91 -3.31 0.18
N TRP A 206 -9.31 -2.22 -0.30
CA TRP A 206 -7.91 -1.88 -0.05
C TRP A 206 -7.58 -1.74 1.45
N GLU A 207 -8.40 -0.97 2.18
CA GLU A 207 -8.19 -0.72 3.62
C GLU A 207 -8.55 -1.92 4.50
N ALA A 208 -9.42 -2.81 4.03
CA ALA A 208 -9.69 -4.08 4.69
C ALA A 208 -8.44 -5.00 4.65
N TYR A 209 -7.52 -4.78 3.72
CA TYR A 209 -6.24 -5.48 3.74
C TYR A 209 -5.36 -4.94 4.86
N GLN A 210 -4.96 -5.83 5.78
CA GLN A 210 -4.01 -5.49 6.84
C GLN A 210 -2.75 -4.84 6.24
N SER A 211 -2.40 -3.64 6.70
CA SER A 211 -1.30 -2.81 6.16
C SER A 211 0.00 -3.58 5.97
N ASP A 212 0.36 -4.47 6.92
CA ASP A 212 1.59 -5.25 6.86
C ASP A 212 1.56 -6.30 5.75
N LYS A 213 0.40 -6.93 5.51
CA LYS A 213 0.23 -7.90 4.41
C LYS A 213 0.30 -7.21 3.06
N LEU A 214 -0.26 -6.01 2.96
CA LEU A 214 -0.21 -5.21 1.75
C LEU A 214 1.21 -4.73 1.46
N SER A 215 1.94 -4.26 2.49
CA SER A 215 3.34 -3.89 2.36
C SER A 215 4.17 -5.06 1.84
N LYS A 216 4.04 -6.26 2.42
CA LYS A 216 4.70 -7.47 1.92
C LYS A 216 4.32 -7.85 0.49
N LEU A 217 3.03 -7.77 0.13
CA LEU A 217 2.58 -8.03 -1.25
C LEU A 217 3.31 -7.13 -2.25
N PHE A 218 3.42 -5.84 -1.94
CA PHE A 218 4.13 -4.90 -2.79
C PHE A 218 5.64 -5.15 -2.81
N SER A 219 6.29 -5.18 -1.64
CA SER A 219 7.76 -5.19 -1.55
C SER A 219 8.39 -6.55 -1.84
N GLU A 220 7.78 -7.64 -1.39
CA GLU A 220 8.35 -8.99 -1.51
C GLU A 220 7.94 -9.70 -2.79
N TYR A 221 6.82 -9.34 -3.40
CA TYR A 221 6.28 -10.05 -4.58
C TYR A 221 6.14 -9.14 -5.80
N LEU A 222 5.17 -8.22 -5.81
CA LEU A 222 4.82 -7.45 -7.00
C LEU A 222 6.02 -6.63 -7.52
N PHE A 223 6.72 -5.92 -6.63
CA PHE A 223 7.87 -5.11 -7.00
C PHE A 223 9.03 -5.97 -7.52
N ARG A 224 9.33 -7.09 -6.86
CA ARG A 224 10.43 -7.97 -7.24
C ARG A 224 10.20 -8.61 -8.59
N ILE A 225 9.01 -9.18 -8.81
CA ILE A 225 8.63 -9.77 -10.09
C ILE A 225 8.73 -8.71 -11.20
N ARG A 226 8.22 -7.50 -10.96
CA ARG A 226 8.26 -6.39 -11.92
C ARG A 226 9.66 -5.87 -12.20
N SER A 227 10.56 -5.86 -11.22
CA SER A 227 11.95 -5.41 -11.39
C SER A 227 12.76 -6.48 -12.11
N TRP A 228 12.69 -7.73 -11.64
CA TRP A 228 13.40 -8.85 -12.23
C TRP A 228 12.96 -9.16 -13.67
N SER A 229 11.67 -9.06 -13.98
CA SER A 229 11.16 -9.17 -15.37
C SER A 229 11.59 -8.01 -16.27
N ARG A 230 12.13 -6.91 -15.73
CA ARG A 230 12.79 -5.85 -16.49
C ARG A 230 14.31 -6.01 -16.57
N GLY A 231 14.87 -6.99 -15.86
CA GLY A 231 16.32 -7.11 -15.70
C GLY A 231 16.91 -6.09 -14.71
N GLU A 232 16.09 -5.53 -13.84
CA GLU A 232 16.47 -4.56 -12.81
C GLU A 232 16.52 -5.22 -11.42
N SER A 233 17.26 -4.60 -10.50
CA SER A 233 17.40 -5.05 -9.10
C SER A 233 16.07 -4.97 -8.34
N GLY A 234 15.77 -6.01 -7.56
CA GLY A 234 14.57 -6.13 -6.72
C GLY A 234 14.83 -5.99 -5.21
N THR A 235 15.91 -5.29 -4.82
CA THR A 235 16.37 -5.13 -3.42
C THR A 235 15.40 -4.39 -2.53
N GLU A 236 15.05 -3.16 -2.88
CA GLU A 236 14.26 -2.28 -2.04
C GLU A 236 13.14 -1.61 -2.83
N PHE A 237 11.92 -1.66 -2.27
CA PHE A 237 10.78 -0.93 -2.80
C PHE A 237 10.60 0.36 -2.00
N ASP A 238 11.05 1.47 -2.56
CA ASP A 238 10.98 2.80 -1.95
C ASP A 238 10.10 3.77 -2.77
N LYS A 239 10.02 5.03 -2.31
CA LYS A 239 9.30 6.09 -3.00
C LYS A 239 9.83 6.40 -4.41
N ASN A 240 11.12 6.14 -4.67
CA ASN A 240 11.73 6.37 -5.97
C ASN A 240 11.39 5.28 -6.97
N LYS A 241 10.91 4.11 -6.51
CA LYS A 241 10.51 2.97 -7.34
C LYS A 241 9.02 2.85 -7.59
N ILE A 242 8.18 3.71 -7.00
CA ILE A 242 6.72 3.66 -7.22
C ILE A 242 6.30 3.88 -8.67
N PHE A 243 7.14 4.50 -9.51
CA PHE A 243 6.84 4.70 -10.94
C PHE A 243 6.60 3.38 -11.67
N LEU A 244 7.15 2.25 -11.19
CA LEU A 244 6.90 0.92 -11.77
C LEU A 244 5.43 0.49 -11.70
N PHE A 245 4.66 1.12 -10.81
CA PHE A 245 3.22 0.89 -10.63
C PHE A 245 2.37 2.05 -11.15
N LYS A 246 2.98 3.11 -11.68
CA LYS A 246 2.28 4.19 -12.38
C LYS A 246 2.27 3.87 -13.87
N GLY A 247 1.09 3.86 -14.47
CA GLY A 247 0.94 3.54 -15.89
C GLY A 247 0.05 4.55 -16.60
N VAL A 248 -0.91 4.06 -17.37
CA VAL A 248 -1.70 4.88 -18.29
C VAL A 248 -3.14 5.00 -17.84
N THR A 249 -3.73 6.17 -18.05
CA THR A 249 -5.16 6.41 -17.78
C THR A 249 -5.92 6.32 -19.10
N VAL A 250 -6.86 5.37 -19.22
CA VAL A 250 -7.56 5.02 -20.48
C VAL A 250 -8.20 6.24 -21.17
N GLY A 251 -8.78 7.16 -20.40
CA GLY A 251 -9.41 8.38 -20.94
C GLY A 251 -8.45 9.54 -21.21
N LYS A 252 -7.20 9.49 -20.73
CA LYS A 252 -6.19 10.55 -20.90
C LYS A 252 -5.03 10.13 -21.81
N ILE A 253 -4.90 8.84 -22.10
CA ILE A 253 -3.83 8.34 -22.95
C ILE A 253 -4.05 8.87 -24.37
N GLY A 254 -3.02 9.51 -24.93
CA GLY A 254 -3.03 9.95 -26.32
C GLY A 254 -3.20 8.80 -27.31
N ASP A 255 -3.17 9.10 -28.60
CA ASP A 255 -3.26 8.08 -29.65
C ASP A 255 -1.94 7.28 -29.84
N TYR A 256 -1.42 6.73 -28.75
CA TYR A 256 -0.32 5.78 -28.78
C TYR A 256 -0.84 4.41 -29.22
N LYS A 257 -0.22 3.81 -30.23
CA LYS A 257 -0.68 2.54 -30.83
C LYS A 257 -0.68 1.37 -29.85
N TYR A 258 0.31 1.29 -28.95
CA TYR A 258 0.32 0.22 -27.92
C TYR A 258 -0.88 0.30 -26.95
N ALA A 259 -1.45 1.49 -26.77
CA ALA A 259 -2.54 1.71 -25.83
C ALA A 259 -3.90 1.33 -26.40
N GLU A 260 -4.01 1.17 -27.72
CA GLU A 260 -5.25 0.81 -28.39
C GLU A 260 -5.81 -0.52 -27.87
N ALA A 261 -4.95 -1.54 -27.77
CA ALA A 261 -5.32 -2.84 -27.20
C ALA A 261 -5.79 -2.71 -25.75
N LEU A 262 -5.14 -1.86 -24.95
CA LEU A 262 -5.52 -1.62 -23.55
C LEU A 262 -6.90 -0.95 -23.44
N ARG A 263 -7.19 0.03 -24.31
CA ARG A 263 -8.49 0.72 -24.37
C ARG A 263 -9.60 -0.25 -24.76
N ILE A 264 -9.39 -1.02 -25.83
CA ILE A 264 -10.35 -2.03 -26.30
C ILE A 264 -10.65 -3.01 -25.17
N LEU A 265 -9.60 -3.56 -24.53
CA LEU A 265 -9.77 -4.53 -23.46
C LEU A 265 -10.49 -3.95 -22.24
N HIS A 266 -10.18 -2.70 -21.86
CA HIS A 266 -10.85 -2.02 -20.75
C HIS A 266 -12.35 -1.88 -21.00
N HIS A 267 -12.73 -1.29 -22.13
CA HIS A 267 -14.14 -1.06 -22.46
C HIS A 267 -14.89 -2.37 -22.73
N TYR A 268 -14.27 -3.34 -23.40
CA TYR A 268 -14.89 -4.64 -23.66
C TYR A 268 -15.17 -5.40 -22.36
N THR A 269 -14.25 -5.38 -21.39
CA THR A 269 -14.47 -6.05 -20.11
C THR A 269 -15.65 -5.45 -19.35
N ASP A 270 -15.80 -4.12 -19.36
CA ASP A 270 -16.92 -3.46 -18.70
C ASP A 270 -18.24 -3.66 -19.43
N GLU A 271 -18.25 -3.57 -20.76
CA GLU A 271 -19.44 -3.85 -21.57
C GLU A 271 -19.90 -5.30 -21.38
N TYR A 272 -18.98 -6.26 -21.47
CA TYR A 272 -19.27 -7.66 -21.25
C TYR A 272 -19.97 -7.88 -19.90
N ASN A 273 -19.39 -7.35 -18.82
CA ASN A 273 -19.94 -7.49 -17.46
C ASN A 273 -21.24 -6.70 -17.25
N GLY A 274 -21.43 -5.58 -17.96
CA GLY A 274 -22.64 -4.77 -17.90
C GLY A 274 -23.78 -5.26 -18.80
N SER A 275 -23.50 -6.17 -19.73
CA SER A 275 -24.49 -6.65 -20.70
C SER A 275 -25.68 -7.35 -20.02
N TYR A 276 -26.88 -7.20 -20.58
CA TYR A 276 -28.11 -7.82 -20.06
C TYR A 276 -27.97 -9.34 -19.91
N HIS A 277 -27.22 -9.98 -20.81
CA HIS A 277 -26.98 -11.41 -20.76
C HIS A 277 -26.30 -11.86 -19.46
N ARG A 278 -25.44 -11.04 -18.84
CA ARG A 278 -24.79 -11.38 -17.56
C ARG A 278 -25.75 -11.34 -16.39
N GLN A 279 -26.87 -10.63 -16.50
CA GLN A 279 -27.93 -10.68 -15.49
C GLN A 279 -28.70 -12.00 -15.53
N ILE A 280 -28.64 -12.73 -16.64
CA ILE A 280 -29.28 -14.03 -16.82
C ILE A 280 -28.36 -15.16 -16.36
N ASP A 281 -27.13 -15.19 -16.87
CA ASP A 281 -26.21 -16.30 -16.63
C ASP A 281 -25.23 -16.08 -15.47
N LEU A 282 -25.21 -14.86 -14.91
CA LEU A 282 -24.42 -14.44 -13.74
C LEU A 282 -22.90 -14.60 -13.92
N ASN A 283 -22.44 -14.77 -15.16
CA ASN A 283 -21.02 -14.89 -15.45
C ASN A 283 -20.35 -13.51 -15.44
N LEU A 284 -19.14 -13.43 -14.89
CA LEU A 284 -18.32 -12.22 -14.90
C LEU A 284 -16.94 -12.52 -15.46
N LYS A 285 -16.37 -11.56 -16.18
CA LYS A 285 -14.96 -11.60 -16.60
C LYS A 285 -14.15 -10.56 -15.83
N SER A 286 -13.13 -11.06 -15.14
CA SER A 286 -12.08 -10.20 -14.61
C SER A 286 -11.26 -9.63 -15.76
N TYR A 287 -10.75 -8.41 -15.59
CA TYR A 287 -9.75 -7.86 -16.50
C TYR A 287 -8.51 -8.79 -16.49
N PRO A 288 -7.96 -9.18 -17.65
CA PRO A 288 -6.86 -10.13 -17.71
C PRO A 288 -5.53 -9.40 -17.43
N PHE A 289 -5.23 -9.23 -16.15
CA PHE A 289 -3.98 -8.62 -15.69
C PHE A 289 -2.77 -9.49 -16.07
N GLN A 290 -1.61 -8.83 -16.22
CA GLN A 290 -0.30 -9.47 -16.40
C GLN A 290 0.72 -8.73 -15.53
N LEU A 291 1.53 -9.46 -14.77
CA LEU A 291 2.45 -8.91 -13.76
C LEU A 291 3.53 -8.02 -14.37
N ASP A 292 3.96 -8.29 -15.60
CA ASP A 292 4.94 -7.51 -16.37
C ASP A 292 4.28 -6.54 -17.36
N GLY A 293 2.94 -6.57 -17.46
CA GLY A 293 2.17 -5.73 -18.36
C GLY A 293 2.13 -4.24 -17.97
N PRO A 294 1.62 -3.38 -18.88
CA PRO A 294 1.31 -1.98 -18.57
C PRO A 294 0.27 -1.88 -17.45
N ILE A 295 0.48 -0.94 -16.53
CA ILE A 295 -0.51 -0.64 -15.50
C ILE A 295 -1.58 0.28 -16.08
N LEU A 296 -2.85 -0.04 -15.82
CA LEU A 296 -3.94 0.91 -16.00
C LEU A 296 -4.18 1.65 -14.68
N ASN A 297 -4.09 2.97 -14.71
CA ASN A 297 -4.35 3.79 -13.53
C ASN A 297 -5.83 3.78 -13.15
N GLY A 298 -6.18 4.35 -11.99
CA GLY A 298 -7.57 4.39 -11.54
C GLY A 298 -8.05 3.03 -11.04
N ARG A 299 -9.31 2.71 -11.33
CA ARG A 299 -9.99 1.48 -10.87
C ARG A 299 -9.23 0.21 -11.18
N ARG A 300 -8.70 0.08 -12.40
CA ARG A 300 -8.02 -1.15 -12.85
C ARG A 300 -6.77 -1.48 -12.02
N PHE A 301 -6.10 -0.48 -11.45
CA PHE A 301 -5.01 -0.72 -10.51
C PHE A 301 -5.50 -1.40 -9.23
N PHE A 302 -6.59 -0.91 -8.63
CA PHE A 302 -7.17 -1.51 -7.41
C PHE A 302 -7.68 -2.93 -7.66
N GLU A 303 -8.32 -3.16 -8.81
CA GLU A 303 -8.72 -4.50 -9.25
C GLU A 303 -7.50 -5.42 -9.44
N MET A 304 -6.41 -4.93 -10.02
CA MET A 304 -5.16 -5.68 -10.20
C MET A 304 -4.57 -6.12 -8.86
N ILE A 305 -4.49 -5.21 -7.89
CA ILE A 305 -3.95 -5.52 -6.57
C ILE A 305 -4.84 -6.54 -5.85
N SER A 306 -6.16 -6.37 -5.94
CA SER A 306 -7.13 -7.33 -5.39
C SER A 306 -7.02 -8.70 -6.06
N HIS A 307 -6.81 -8.74 -7.37
CA HIS A 307 -6.59 -9.96 -8.14
C HIS A 307 -5.33 -10.68 -7.68
N TYR A 308 -4.17 -10.01 -7.69
CA TYR A 308 -2.92 -10.67 -7.31
C TYR A 308 -2.86 -11.03 -5.84
N LYS A 309 -3.49 -10.25 -4.96
CA LYS A 309 -3.65 -10.67 -3.56
C LYS A 309 -4.33 -12.03 -3.47
N LYS A 310 -5.45 -12.23 -4.17
CA LYS A 310 -6.14 -13.54 -4.21
C LYS A 310 -5.24 -14.62 -4.79
N VAL A 311 -4.50 -14.33 -5.88
CA VAL A 311 -3.55 -15.29 -6.47
C VAL A 311 -2.50 -15.71 -5.46
N PHE A 312 -1.87 -14.77 -4.74
CA PHE A 312 -0.87 -15.10 -3.72
C PHE A 312 -1.49 -15.84 -2.52
N ASP A 313 -2.65 -15.42 -2.03
CA ASP A 313 -3.34 -16.11 -0.93
C ASP A 313 -3.69 -17.56 -1.32
N LEU A 314 -4.22 -17.79 -2.53
CA LEU A 314 -4.53 -19.12 -3.05
C LEU A 314 -3.27 -19.93 -3.31
N MET A 315 -2.24 -19.35 -3.92
CA MET A 315 -0.99 -20.05 -4.22
C MET A 315 -0.30 -20.54 -2.94
N LEU A 316 -0.28 -19.70 -1.90
CA LEU A 316 0.32 -20.04 -0.61
C LEU A 316 -0.40 -21.20 0.10
N ASN A 317 -1.70 -21.40 -0.18
CA ASN A 317 -2.58 -22.36 0.50
C ASN A 317 -2.89 -23.62 -0.34
N ASP A 318 -3.15 -23.52 -1.65
CA ASP A 318 -3.86 -24.54 -2.45
C ASP A 318 -3.01 -25.37 -3.40
N ILE A 319 -1.80 -24.95 -3.84
CA ILE A 319 -1.00 -25.78 -4.77
C ILE A 319 -0.64 -27.16 -4.12
N LYS A 320 -0.75 -27.29 -2.80
CA LYS A 320 -0.55 -28.55 -2.08
C LYS A 320 -1.56 -29.64 -2.45
N ASP A 321 -2.79 -29.28 -2.81
CA ASP A 321 -3.90 -30.23 -2.99
C ASP A 321 -4.27 -30.48 -4.45
N ASN A 322 -3.49 -29.96 -5.39
CA ASN A 322 -3.75 -30.19 -6.81
C ASN A 322 -3.39 -31.64 -7.19
N SER A 323 -4.42 -32.49 -7.28
CA SER A 323 -4.33 -33.91 -7.62
C SER A 323 -3.68 -34.19 -8.99
N SER A 324 -3.55 -33.17 -9.85
CA SER A 324 -2.91 -33.26 -11.16
C SER A 324 -1.39 -33.22 -11.14
N LEU A 325 -0.76 -32.80 -10.04
CA LEU A 325 0.70 -32.71 -9.93
C LEU A 325 1.37 -34.07 -9.72
N ASN A 326 2.54 -34.24 -10.34
CA ASN A 326 3.35 -35.42 -10.14
C ASN A 326 3.89 -35.51 -8.69
N SER A 327 4.47 -36.66 -8.32
CA SER A 327 4.94 -36.89 -6.95
C SER A 327 6.15 -36.03 -6.55
N ILE A 328 6.98 -35.63 -7.52
CA ILE A 328 8.19 -34.82 -7.28
C ILE A 328 7.78 -33.36 -7.04
N SER A 329 6.95 -32.77 -7.91
CA SER A 329 6.40 -31.42 -7.77
C SER A 329 5.68 -31.23 -6.44
N ARG A 330 4.84 -32.20 -6.03
CA ARG A 330 4.20 -32.18 -4.72
C ARG A 330 5.21 -32.24 -3.57
N SER A 331 6.26 -33.06 -3.72
CA SER A 331 7.33 -33.14 -2.73
C SER A 331 8.09 -31.81 -2.61
N ILE A 332 8.36 -31.12 -3.72
CA ILE A 332 8.99 -29.79 -3.74
C ILE A 332 8.18 -28.80 -2.93
N LEU A 333 6.89 -28.64 -3.26
CA LEU A 333 6.01 -27.65 -2.62
C LEU A 333 5.80 -27.91 -1.13
N LYS A 334 5.94 -29.17 -0.72
CA LYS A 334 5.94 -29.57 0.68
C LYS A 334 7.27 -29.23 1.35
N VAL A 335 8.40 -29.63 0.75
CA VAL A 335 9.73 -29.50 1.35
C VAL A 335 10.04 -28.05 1.71
N ILE A 336 9.75 -27.10 0.82
CA ILE A 336 10.12 -25.69 0.97
C ILE A 336 9.53 -25.00 2.22
N LYS A 337 8.55 -25.64 2.87
CA LYS A 337 7.86 -25.18 4.09
C LYS A 337 8.00 -26.14 5.28
N GLU A 338 8.81 -27.20 5.18
CA GLU A 338 8.82 -28.27 6.21
C GLU A 338 10.21 -28.82 6.57
N TYR A 339 11.27 -28.64 5.76
CA TYR A 339 12.61 -29.17 6.12
C TYR A 339 13.26 -28.39 7.28
N ASP A 340 14.24 -28.98 7.97
CA ASP A 340 14.86 -28.34 9.12
C ASP A 340 15.46 -26.94 8.80
N GLY A 341 14.89 -25.94 9.47
CA GLY A 341 15.23 -24.52 9.35
C GLY A 341 14.85 -23.87 8.02
N TRP A 342 13.76 -24.32 7.40
CA TRP A 342 13.05 -23.61 6.33
C TRP A 342 12.66 -22.16 6.70
N GLU A 343 12.56 -21.84 7.99
CA GLU A 343 12.21 -20.50 8.50
C GLU A 343 13.39 -19.54 8.64
N ARG A 344 14.63 -20.03 8.47
CA ARG A 344 15.82 -19.17 8.56
C ARG A 344 15.73 -18.05 7.51
N THR A 345 16.31 -16.88 7.81
CA THR A 345 16.18 -15.68 6.96
C THR A 345 16.60 -15.92 5.50
N GLY A 346 17.77 -16.51 5.27
CA GLY A 346 18.25 -16.81 3.92
C GLY A 346 17.42 -17.86 3.19
N ASP A 347 16.81 -18.79 3.92
CA ASP A 347 15.90 -19.82 3.38
C ASP A 347 14.55 -19.21 2.98
N THR A 348 14.08 -18.22 3.74
CA THR A 348 12.92 -17.40 3.38
C THR A 348 13.18 -16.59 2.12
N TYR A 349 14.36 -15.99 1.94
CA TYR A 349 14.67 -15.26 0.70
C TYR A 349 14.65 -16.16 -0.54
N VAL A 350 15.24 -17.36 -0.46
CA VAL A 350 15.22 -18.32 -1.57
C VAL A 350 13.82 -18.86 -1.84
N ARG A 351 13.02 -19.10 -0.78
CA ARG A 351 11.61 -19.48 -0.93
C ARG A 351 10.81 -18.38 -1.63
N THR A 352 10.94 -17.12 -1.21
CA THR A 352 10.26 -16.00 -1.86
C THR A 352 10.67 -15.85 -3.32
N LEU A 353 11.94 -16.08 -3.67
CA LEU A 353 12.38 -16.11 -5.08
C LEU A 353 11.63 -17.20 -5.87
N PHE A 354 11.60 -18.43 -5.34
CA PHE A 354 10.90 -19.55 -5.97
C PHE A 354 9.40 -19.25 -6.16
N GLU A 355 8.76 -18.71 -5.12
CA GLU A 355 7.34 -18.34 -5.15
C GLU A 355 7.08 -17.23 -6.19
N CYS A 356 7.94 -16.21 -6.26
CA CYS A 356 7.83 -15.13 -7.25
C CYS A 356 7.92 -15.63 -8.68
N ILE A 357 8.92 -16.45 -9.01
CA ILE A 357 9.12 -16.94 -10.38
C ILE A 357 8.01 -17.93 -10.77
N LEU A 358 7.51 -18.74 -9.84
CA LEU A 358 6.41 -19.66 -10.09
C LEU A 358 5.10 -18.92 -10.34
N VAL A 359 4.78 -17.89 -9.54
CA VAL A 359 3.60 -17.05 -9.80
C VAL A 359 3.71 -16.33 -11.13
N PHE A 360 4.89 -15.82 -11.46
CA PHE A 360 5.10 -15.16 -12.75
C PHE A 360 4.92 -16.13 -13.94
N TYR A 361 5.36 -17.38 -13.80
CA TYR A 361 5.09 -18.42 -14.79
C TYR A 361 3.58 -18.69 -14.94
N ILE A 362 2.86 -18.88 -13.83
CA ILE A 362 1.43 -19.18 -13.83
C ILE A 362 0.61 -18.01 -14.37
N ASP A 363 0.96 -16.78 -14.02
CA ASP A 363 0.32 -15.55 -14.51
C ASP A 363 0.36 -15.47 -16.04
N LYS A 364 1.45 -15.93 -16.65
CA LYS A 364 1.64 -15.89 -18.09
C LYS A 364 1.09 -17.11 -18.83
N PHE A 365 1.35 -18.31 -18.32
CA PHE A 365 1.07 -19.56 -19.05
C PHE A 365 -0.05 -20.41 -18.42
N GLY A 366 -0.59 -20.01 -17.28
CA GLY A 366 -1.47 -20.85 -16.47
C GLY A 366 -0.73 -22.09 -15.94
N THR A 367 -1.44 -23.21 -15.84
CA THR A 367 -0.90 -24.47 -15.31
C THR A 367 -0.33 -25.41 -16.39
N HIS A 368 -0.14 -24.92 -17.62
CA HIS A 368 0.45 -25.71 -18.69
C HIS A 368 1.92 -26.06 -18.37
N ASN A 369 2.29 -27.33 -18.50
CA ASN A 369 3.62 -27.87 -18.14
C ASN A 369 4.09 -27.50 -16.72
N ILE A 370 3.16 -27.36 -15.77
CA ILE A 370 3.46 -26.86 -14.42
C ILE A 370 4.45 -27.73 -13.66
N ASP A 371 4.45 -29.07 -13.84
CA ASP A 371 5.41 -29.96 -13.19
C ASP A 371 6.85 -29.62 -13.60
N LEU A 372 7.10 -29.52 -14.90
CA LEU A 372 8.42 -29.16 -15.42
C LEU A 372 8.84 -27.76 -14.95
N ALA A 373 7.89 -26.83 -14.88
CA ALA A 373 8.14 -25.49 -14.35
C ALA A 373 8.56 -25.55 -12.87
N ILE A 374 7.78 -26.24 -12.02
CA ILE A 374 8.08 -26.39 -10.58
C ILE A 374 9.48 -26.99 -10.39
N GLU A 375 9.77 -28.11 -11.05
CA GLU A 375 11.03 -28.83 -10.91
C GLU A 375 12.23 -27.98 -11.33
N LYS A 376 12.11 -27.28 -12.46
CA LYS A 376 13.20 -26.48 -13.01
C LYS A 376 13.41 -25.18 -12.25
N LEU A 377 12.33 -24.47 -11.91
CA LEU A 377 12.39 -23.23 -11.15
C LEU A 377 12.88 -23.49 -9.73
N PHE A 378 12.51 -24.63 -9.13
CA PHE A 378 13.05 -25.08 -7.85
C PHE A 378 14.55 -25.31 -7.93
N ALA A 379 15.01 -26.06 -8.94
CA ALA A 379 16.45 -26.31 -9.10
C ALA A 379 17.23 -25.01 -9.29
N TRP A 380 16.72 -24.09 -10.11
CA TRP A 380 17.34 -22.79 -10.31
C TRP A 380 17.44 -21.97 -9.02
N SER A 381 16.33 -21.80 -8.29
CA SER A 381 16.32 -20.97 -7.08
C SER A 381 17.06 -21.63 -5.90
N TYR A 382 16.83 -22.92 -5.63
CA TYR A 382 17.38 -23.61 -4.47
C TYR A 382 18.84 -24.04 -4.64
N LYS A 383 19.42 -23.93 -5.84
CA LYS A 383 20.88 -24.00 -6.02
C LYS A 383 21.60 -23.06 -5.04
N LEU A 384 21.08 -21.84 -4.84
CA LEU A 384 21.64 -20.87 -3.89
C LEU A 384 21.82 -21.44 -2.48
N ARG A 385 20.90 -22.31 -2.04
CA ARG A 385 20.97 -22.90 -0.71
C ARG A 385 22.12 -23.86 -0.51
N LEU A 386 22.54 -24.53 -1.59
CA LEU A 386 23.66 -25.47 -1.58
C LEU A 386 24.99 -24.74 -1.79
N GLU A 387 24.98 -23.64 -2.55
CA GLU A 387 26.17 -22.85 -2.89
C GLU A 387 26.65 -21.95 -1.74
N TYR A 388 25.74 -21.48 -0.89
CA TYR A 388 26.05 -20.55 0.20
C TYR A 388 25.65 -21.07 1.59
N TYR A 389 26.53 -20.88 2.56
CA TYR A 389 26.24 -21.19 3.97
C TYR A 389 25.20 -20.22 4.56
N ALA A 390 25.46 -18.91 4.39
CA ALA A 390 24.58 -17.80 4.72
C ALA A 390 24.22 -17.01 3.46
N ILE A 391 22.96 -16.61 3.34
CA ILE A 391 22.42 -15.90 2.17
C ILE A 391 21.87 -14.57 2.64
N GLN A 392 22.37 -13.50 2.06
CA GLN A 392 21.77 -12.17 2.13
C GLN A 392 20.86 -11.96 0.93
N PHE A 393 19.98 -10.97 0.99
CA PHE A 393 19.05 -10.73 -0.13
C PHE A 393 19.80 -10.37 -1.42
N GLU A 394 20.91 -9.64 -1.33
CA GLU A 394 21.77 -9.28 -2.46
C GLU A 394 22.32 -10.52 -3.18
N SER A 395 22.54 -11.63 -2.48
CA SER A 395 22.94 -12.90 -3.11
C SER A 395 21.83 -13.44 -4.01
N VAL A 396 20.57 -13.30 -3.59
CA VAL A 396 19.39 -13.69 -4.38
C VAL A 396 19.25 -12.76 -5.58
N ASP A 397 19.33 -11.45 -5.37
CA ASP A 397 19.20 -10.46 -6.44
C ASP A 397 20.28 -10.64 -7.52
N ASN A 398 21.54 -10.81 -7.12
CA ASN A 398 22.65 -11.06 -8.04
C ASN A 398 22.48 -12.39 -8.81
N HIS A 399 21.92 -13.42 -8.18
CA HIS A 399 21.61 -14.67 -8.86
C HIS A 399 20.56 -14.49 -9.96
N VAL A 400 19.51 -13.72 -9.68
CA VAL A 400 18.51 -13.37 -10.70
C VAL A 400 19.15 -12.56 -11.82
N LEU A 401 19.91 -11.52 -11.50
CA LEU A 401 20.54 -10.67 -12.52
C LEU A 401 21.59 -11.42 -13.36
N GLY A 402 22.31 -12.37 -12.78
CA GLY A 402 23.30 -13.20 -13.48
C GLY A 402 22.71 -14.30 -14.36
N SER A 403 21.54 -14.85 -14.00
CA SER A 403 20.86 -15.91 -14.75
C SER A 403 19.34 -15.72 -14.73
N ASN A 404 18.86 -14.66 -15.38
CA ASN A 404 17.49 -14.18 -15.20
C ASN A 404 16.44 -15.04 -15.92
N MET A 405 15.79 -15.93 -15.17
CA MET A 405 14.65 -16.72 -15.68
C MET A 405 13.35 -15.92 -15.82
N PHE A 406 13.19 -14.78 -15.13
CA PHE A 406 12.04 -13.90 -15.35
C PHE A 406 12.07 -13.33 -16.77
N LEU A 407 13.24 -12.93 -17.28
CA LEU A 407 13.39 -12.49 -18.66
C LEU A 407 13.11 -13.61 -19.67
N ASP A 408 13.48 -14.87 -19.37
CA ASP A 408 13.12 -16.01 -20.21
C ASP A 408 11.62 -16.17 -20.34
N ILE A 409 10.92 -16.20 -19.19
CA ILE A 409 9.46 -16.32 -19.14
C ILE A 409 8.82 -15.16 -19.90
N LYS A 410 9.24 -13.92 -19.61
CA LYS A 410 8.71 -12.70 -20.25
C LYS A 410 8.85 -12.70 -21.77
N ASN A 411 10.00 -13.14 -22.29
CA ASN A 411 10.28 -13.07 -23.72
C ASN A 411 9.82 -14.30 -24.51
N SER A 412 9.25 -15.30 -23.84
CA SER A 412 8.77 -16.53 -24.47
C SER A 412 7.28 -16.49 -24.79
N TYR A 413 6.85 -17.16 -25.86
CA TYR A 413 5.43 -17.31 -26.21
C TYR A 413 4.84 -18.64 -25.75
N THR A 414 5.70 -19.63 -25.47
CA THR A 414 5.28 -20.95 -24.99
C THR A 414 6.01 -21.37 -23.70
N PRO A 415 5.38 -22.25 -22.89
CA PRO A 415 6.05 -22.92 -21.77
C PRO A 415 7.41 -23.54 -22.11
N GLN A 416 7.51 -24.20 -23.25
CA GLN A 416 8.71 -24.92 -23.69
C GLN A 416 9.87 -23.96 -23.97
N GLU A 417 9.59 -22.82 -24.60
CA GLU A 417 10.59 -21.76 -24.82
C GLU A 417 11.07 -21.17 -23.50
N ALA A 418 10.14 -20.84 -22.60
CA ALA A 418 10.44 -20.25 -21.29
C ALA A 418 11.33 -21.16 -20.44
N LEU A 419 11.13 -22.48 -20.57
CA LEU A 419 11.86 -23.50 -19.84
C LEU A 419 12.97 -24.13 -20.69
N ARG A 420 13.44 -23.50 -21.77
CA ARG A 420 14.48 -24.09 -22.63
C ARG A 420 15.89 -23.97 -22.04
N ARG A 421 16.21 -22.86 -21.39
CA ARG A 421 17.57 -22.56 -20.89
C ARG A 421 18.03 -23.62 -19.88
N PRO A 422 19.17 -24.29 -20.05
CA PRO A 422 19.64 -25.29 -19.09
C PRO A 422 19.97 -24.66 -17.74
N THR A 423 19.64 -25.35 -16.64
CA THR A 423 20.01 -24.89 -15.29
C THR A 423 21.42 -25.39 -14.97
N ILE A 424 22.37 -24.47 -14.82
CA ILE A 424 23.79 -24.81 -14.65
C ILE A 424 24.09 -25.11 -13.17
N PHE A 425 24.48 -26.35 -12.87
CA PHE A 425 24.84 -26.85 -11.54
C PHE A 425 26.35 -27.02 -11.33
N ASN A 426 27.16 -26.13 -11.91
CA ASN A 426 28.60 -26.09 -11.66
C ASN A 426 28.92 -25.11 -10.51
N PHE A 427 29.01 -25.62 -9.28
CA PHE A 427 29.40 -24.83 -8.10
C PHE A 427 29.99 -25.72 -7.01
N THR A 428 30.75 -25.12 -6.08
CA THR A 428 31.24 -25.81 -4.89
C THR A 428 30.15 -25.80 -3.81
N LYS A 429 29.65 -26.98 -3.44
CA LYS A 429 28.70 -27.15 -2.35
C LYS A 429 29.32 -26.67 -1.03
N LYS A 430 28.66 -25.75 -0.34
CA LYS A 430 29.08 -25.19 0.97
C LYS A 430 28.16 -25.57 2.12
N ARG A 431 26.99 -26.14 1.83
CA ARG A 431 25.99 -26.53 2.83
C ARG A 431 25.28 -27.80 2.39
N GLU A 432 24.96 -28.65 3.36
CA GLU A 432 24.19 -29.86 3.14
C GLU A 432 22.76 -29.66 3.63
N ILE A 433 21.79 -29.99 2.78
CA ILE A 433 20.36 -30.00 3.13
C ILE A 433 19.75 -31.26 2.51
N PRO A 434 19.76 -32.40 3.24
CA PRO A 434 19.43 -33.72 2.69
C PRO A 434 18.08 -33.78 1.96
N GLU A 435 17.09 -33.05 2.43
CA GLU A 435 15.74 -33.03 1.84
C GLU A 435 15.71 -32.36 0.47
N ILE A 436 16.45 -31.25 0.30
CA ILE A 436 16.59 -30.55 -0.98
C ILE A 436 17.45 -31.39 -1.93
N GLU A 437 18.57 -31.92 -1.44
CA GLU A 437 19.49 -32.73 -2.24
C GLU A 437 18.81 -33.99 -2.77
N LYS A 438 18.04 -34.69 -1.94
CA LYS A 438 17.27 -35.87 -2.36
C LYS A 438 16.34 -35.58 -3.53
N ILE A 439 15.75 -34.39 -3.58
CA ILE A 439 14.90 -33.97 -4.70
C ILE A 439 15.77 -33.66 -5.92
N LEU A 440 16.85 -32.89 -5.76
CA LEU A 440 17.72 -32.53 -6.87
C LEU A 440 18.42 -33.73 -7.52
N THR A 441 18.79 -34.75 -6.74
CA THR A 441 19.31 -36.03 -7.27
C THR A 441 18.24 -36.76 -8.08
N LYS A 442 16.98 -36.79 -7.63
CA LYS A 442 15.87 -37.39 -8.41
C LYS A 442 15.60 -36.64 -9.72
N LEU A 443 15.92 -35.36 -9.76
CA LEU A 443 15.83 -34.50 -10.94
C LEU A 443 17.12 -34.51 -11.78
N TYR A 444 18.14 -35.28 -11.40
CA TYR A 444 19.42 -35.40 -12.10
C TYR A 444 20.22 -34.08 -12.20
N TYR A 445 20.09 -33.19 -11.21
CA TYR A 445 20.88 -31.96 -11.14
C TYR A 445 22.19 -32.09 -10.35
N ILE A 446 22.24 -33.06 -9.42
CA ILE A 446 23.41 -33.34 -8.56
C ILE A 446 23.66 -34.83 -8.41
#